data_AF-A0A956L1I3-F1
#
_entry.id   AF-A0A956L1I3-F1
#
_cell.length_a   1.000
_cell.length_b   1.000
_cell.length_c   1.000
_cell.angle_alpha   90.00
_cell.angle_beta   90.00
_cell.angle_gamma   90.00
#
_symmetry.space_group_name_H-M   'P 1'
#
loop_
_entity.id
_entity.type
_entity.pdbx_description
1 polymer ?
#
loop_
_entity_poly.entity_id
_entity_poly.type
_entity_poly.pdbx_seq_one_letter_code
_entity_poly.pdbx_strand_id
1 'polypeptide(L)'
;MKQPYYDMYMCLMKENWQDWGRWRYGVKAKPGEAIYIGTDQDHITILANTNGYHRTIDRQTGRQDTSITRVPELYFASNGQGFSAETTRALEWFWDHVTIEY
;
A
#
# COMPACT_ATOMS: atom_id res chain seq x y z
N MET A 1 -14.45 1.20 -4.79
CA MET A 1 -13.12 0.59 -4.53
C MET A 1 -13.18 -0.13 -3.19
N LYS A 2 -12.38 -1.17 -3.01
CA LYS A 2 -12.28 -1.92 -1.76
C LYS A 2 -11.21 -1.34 -0.85
N GLN A 3 -11.25 -1.68 0.43
CA GLN A 3 -10.18 -1.29 1.37
C GLN A 3 -9.06 -2.33 1.37
N PRO A 4 -7.78 -1.94 1.62
CA PRO A 4 -7.32 -0.60 2.01
C PRO A 4 -7.06 0.36 0.84
N TYR A 5 -7.33 -0.04 -0.42
CA TYR A 5 -7.04 0.80 -1.59
C TYR A 5 -7.70 2.17 -1.50
N TYR A 6 -8.99 2.22 -1.17
CA TYR A 6 -9.75 3.48 -1.18
C TYR A 6 -9.14 4.51 -0.23
N ASP A 7 -8.87 4.12 1.03
CA ASP A 7 -8.27 5.02 2.02
C ASP A 7 -6.93 5.56 1.56
N MET A 8 -6.07 4.69 1.04
CA MET A 8 -4.73 5.05 0.59
C MET A 8 -4.77 5.92 -0.66
N TYR A 9 -5.68 5.63 -1.59
CA TYR A 9 -5.89 6.45 -2.78
C TYR A 9 -6.38 7.86 -2.41
N MET A 10 -7.37 7.97 -1.51
CA MET A 10 -7.85 9.28 -1.04
C MET A 10 -6.75 10.06 -0.30
N CYS A 11 -5.90 9.36 0.47
CA CYS A 11 -4.74 9.95 1.13
C CYS A 11 -3.73 10.51 0.11
N LEU A 12 -3.39 9.74 -0.93
CA LEU A 12 -2.52 10.21 -2.03
C LEU A 12 -3.10 11.42 -2.77
N MET A 13 -4.42 11.40 -3.05
CA MET A 13 -5.10 12.52 -3.72
C MET A 13 -5.07 13.80 -2.87
N LYS A 14 -5.27 13.70 -1.55
CA LYS A 14 -5.17 14.84 -0.62
C LYS A 14 -3.77 15.46 -0.61
N GLU A 15 -2.74 14.64 -0.74
CA GLU A 15 -1.33 15.09 -0.80
C GLU A 15 -0.89 15.59 -2.19
N ASN A 16 -1.84 15.85 -3.10
CA ASN A 16 -1.58 16.27 -4.47
C ASN A 16 -0.59 15.33 -5.19
N TRP A 17 -0.71 14.01 -4.97
CA TRP A 17 0.03 13.04 -5.78
C TRP A 17 -0.29 13.28 -7.26
N GLN A 18 0.74 13.61 -8.03
CA GLN A 18 0.59 13.76 -9.48
C GLN A 18 0.84 12.41 -10.14
N ASP A 19 -0.13 12.01 -10.94
CA ASP A 19 -0.13 10.80 -11.73
C ASP A 19 1.22 10.62 -12.45
N TRP A 20 1.78 9.41 -12.35
CA TRP A 20 3.04 8.99 -12.98
C TRP A 20 4.33 9.57 -12.36
N GLY A 21 4.67 9.06 -11.18
CA GLY A 21 5.98 9.18 -10.56
C GLY A 21 6.10 8.28 -9.32
N ARG A 22 7.31 7.84 -8.98
CA ARG A 22 7.56 7.31 -7.62
C ARG A 22 7.29 8.47 -6.66
N TRP A 23 6.26 8.34 -5.86
CA TRP A 23 6.01 9.22 -4.73
C TRP A 23 6.91 8.81 -3.55
N ARG A 24 6.77 9.47 -2.41
CA ARG A 24 7.61 9.20 -1.22
C ARG A 24 7.69 7.70 -0.93
N TYR A 25 8.88 7.23 -0.57
CA TYR A 25 9.12 5.86 -0.11
C TYR A 25 8.69 4.78 -1.12
N GLY A 26 8.94 5.01 -2.41
CA GLY A 26 8.75 4.00 -3.46
C GLY A 26 7.28 3.71 -3.77
N VAL A 27 6.37 4.57 -3.32
CA VAL A 27 4.94 4.43 -3.59
C VAL A 27 4.68 4.78 -5.06
N LYS A 28 4.00 3.89 -5.78
CA LYS A 28 3.49 4.14 -7.14
C LYS A 28 2.01 3.81 -7.12
N ALA A 29 1.17 4.61 -7.76
CA ALA A 29 -0.24 4.28 -7.93
C ALA A 29 -0.60 4.25 -9.41
N LYS A 30 -1.55 3.39 -9.75
CA LYS A 30 -2.24 3.36 -11.03
C LYS A 30 -3.72 3.57 -10.74
N PRO A 31 -4.29 4.75 -11.08
CA PRO A 31 -5.67 5.09 -10.74
C PRO A 31 -6.66 4.01 -11.21
N GLY A 32 -7.57 3.60 -10.32
CA GLY A 32 -8.56 2.57 -10.58
C GLY A 32 -8.03 1.13 -10.66
N GLU A 33 -6.71 0.91 -10.52
CA GLU A 33 -6.11 -0.42 -10.66
C GLU A 33 -5.38 -0.88 -9.39
N ALA A 34 -4.29 -0.22 -9.00
CA ALA A 34 -3.44 -0.69 -7.91
C ALA A 34 -2.58 0.41 -7.27
N ILE A 35 -2.19 0.19 -6.02
CA ILE A 35 -1.12 0.92 -5.33
C ILE A 35 0.00 -0.07 -5.05
N TYR A 36 1.22 0.32 -5.40
CA TYR A 36 2.46 -0.42 -5.20
C TYR A 36 3.31 0.31 -4.17
N ILE A 37 3.87 -0.43 -3.21
CA ILE A 37 4.67 0.16 -2.13
C ILE A 37 5.97 -0.62 -1.97
N GLY A 38 7.08 0.04 -2.30
CA GLY A 38 8.42 -0.52 -2.17
C GLY A 38 9.18 -0.57 -3.49
N THR A 39 10.05 -1.56 -3.61
CA THR A 39 10.98 -1.72 -4.74
C THR A 39 10.45 -2.71 -5.77
N ASP A 40 11.07 -2.76 -6.95
CA ASP A 40 10.64 -3.72 -7.98
C ASP A 40 10.95 -5.19 -7.58
N GLN A 41 11.84 -5.40 -6.59
CA GLN A 41 12.21 -6.69 -6.04
C GLN A 41 11.40 -7.09 -4.80
N ASP A 42 11.07 -6.14 -3.91
CA ASP A 42 10.21 -6.35 -2.73
C ASP A 42 9.19 -5.22 -2.62
N HIS A 43 7.91 -5.53 -2.88
CA HIS A 43 6.82 -4.57 -2.74
C HIS A 43 5.51 -5.22 -2.32
N ILE A 44 4.64 -4.36 -1.79
CA ILE A 44 3.23 -4.64 -1.57
C ILE A 44 2.42 -4.15 -2.77
N THR A 45 1.45 -4.93 -3.21
CA THR A 45 0.42 -4.52 -4.17
C THR A 45 -0.96 -4.56 -3.52
N ILE A 46 -1.66 -3.43 -3.56
CA ILE A 46 -3.04 -3.29 -3.09
C ILE A 46 -3.91 -3.00 -4.30
N LEU A 47 -4.88 -3.87 -4.60
CA LEU A 47 -5.73 -3.75 -5.78
C LEU A 47 -6.99 -2.95 -5.49
N ALA A 48 -7.48 -2.18 -6.47
CA ALA A 48 -8.67 -1.35 -6.32
C ALA A 48 -9.97 -2.12 -6.09
N ASN A 49 -10.02 -3.36 -6.57
CA ASN A 49 -11.25 -4.17 -6.66
C ASN A 49 -11.28 -5.37 -5.71
N THR A 50 -10.24 -5.59 -4.91
CA THR A 50 -10.18 -6.69 -3.95
C THR A 50 -9.68 -6.19 -2.59
N ASN A 51 -10.05 -6.87 -1.51
CA ASN A 51 -9.58 -6.50 -0.18
C ASN A 51 -8.13 -6.92 0.04
N GLY A 52 -7.44 -6.18 0.90
CA GLY A 52 -6.12 -6.57 1.41
C GLY A 52 -4.99 -6.38 0.41
N TYR A 53 -3.98 -7.25 0.46
CA TYR A 53 -2.72 -7.02 -0.25
C TYR A 53 -2.02 -8.30 -0.73
N HIS A 54 -1.13 -8.11 -1.71
CA HIS A 54 -0.13 -9.11 -2.11
C HIS A 54 1.26 -8.61 -1.75
N ARG A 55 2.16 -9.52 -1.36
CA ARG A 55 3.60 -9.24 -1.33
C ARG A 55 4.28 -9.93 -2.49
N THR A 56 5.16 -9.22 -3.16
CA THR A 56 6.05 -9.79 -4.17
C THR A 56 7.48 -9.67 -3.69
N ILE A 57 8.21 -10.79 -3.61
CA ILE A 57 9.65 -10.83 -3.29
C ILE A 57 10.36 -11.54 -4.45
N ASP A 58 11.42 -10.96 -5.00
CA ASP A 58 12.21 -11.52 -6.10
C ASP A 58 11.34 -12.01 -7.27
N ARG A 59 10.34 -11.20 -7.64
CA ARG A 59 9.34 -11.46 -8.69
C ARG A 59 8.37 -12.62 -8.41
N GLN A 60 8.40 -13.20 -7.21
CA GLN A 60 7.43 -14.19 -6.77
C GLN A 60 6.35 -13.51 -5.93
N THR A 61 5.13 -13.49 -6.47
CA THR A 61 3.97 -12.96 -5.75
C THR A 61 3.40 -14.03 -4.83
N GLY A 62 3.38 -13.75 -3.53
CA GLY A 62 2.74 -14.60 -2.53
C GLY A 62 1.23 -14.59 -2.62
N ARG A 63 0.58 -15.41 -1.78
CA ARG A 63 -0.88 -15.46 -1.68
C ARG A 63 -1.41 -14.11 -1.19
N GLN A 64 -2.55 -13.68 -1.76
CA GLN A 64 -3.30 -12.53 -1.25
C GLN A 64 -3.81 -12.78 0.17
N ASP A 65 -3.56 -11.84 1.07
CA ASP A 65 -4.28 -11.78 2.34
C ASP A 65 -5.47 -10.83 2.18
N THR A 66 -6.67 -11.39 2.03
CA THR A 66 -7.91 -10.63 1.83
C THR A 66 -8.60 -10.24 3.14
N SER A 67 -8.08 -10.68 4.30
CA SER A 67 -8.65 -10.37 5.61
C SER A 67 -8.34 -8.95 6.06
N ILE A 68 -7.28 -8.35 5.51
CA ILE A 68 -6.84 -7.00 5.79
C ILE A 68 -7.76 -6.00 5.09
N THR A 69 -8.43 -5.16 5.87
CA THR A 69 -9.40 -4.16 5.37
C THR A 69 -9.07 -2.75 5.82
N ARG A 70 -7.99 -2.56 6.57
CA ARG A 70 -7.58 -1.24 7.06
C ARG A 70 -6.08 -1.04 6.95
N VAL A 71 -5.66 0.22 6.81
CA VAL A 71 -4.23 0.57 6.71
C VAL A 71 -3.43 0.21 7.98
N PRO A 72 -3.94 0.42 9.21
CA PRO A 72 -3.22 -0.03 10.40
C PRO A 72 -3.02 -1.56 10.43
N GLU A 73 -4.01 -2.34 10.01
CA GLU A 73 -3.90 -3.81 9.91
C GLU A 73 -2.83 -4.21 8.89
N LEU A 74 -2.77 -3.51 7.75
CA LEU A 74 -1.71 -3.70 6.76
C LEU A 74 -0.32 -3.38 7.33
N TYR A 75 -0.19 -2.26 8.06
CA TYR A 75 1.07 -1.93 8.73
C TYR A 75 1.49 -3.05 9.69
N PHE A 76 0.62 -3.49 10.60
CA PHE A 76 0.96 -4.55 11.55
C PHE A 76 1.22 -5.90 10.89
N ALA A 77 0.45 -6.26 9.85
CA ALA A 77 0.66 -7.49 9.09
C ALA A 77 2.00 -7.46 8.34
N SER A 78 2.45 -6.27 7.92
CA SER A 78 3.74 -6.09 7.27
C SER A 78 4.91 -6.00 8.27
N ASN A 79 4.68 -5.43 9.45
CA ASN A 79 5.72 -5.18 10.42
C ASN A 79 6.25 -6.50 10.99
N GLY A 80 7.57 -6.72 10.89
CA GLY A 80 8.21 -7.98 11.31
C GLY A 80 8.26 -9.08 10.24
N GLN A 81 7.70 -8.88 9.06
CA GLN A 81 7.83 -9.82 7.93
C GLN A 81 9.12 -9.61 7.11
N GLY A 82 10.03 -8.76 7.58
CA GLY A 82 11.28 -8.46 6.86
C GLY A 82 11.08 -7.68 5.57
N PHE A 83 10.13 -6.74 5.54
CA PHE A 83 10.00 -5.80 4.43
C PHE A 83 11.17 -4.82 4.39
N SER A 84 11.43 -4.27 3.21
CA SER A 84 12.40 -3.17 3.07
C SER A 84 12.04 -1.97 3.96
N ALA A 85 13.05 -1.25 4.44
CA ALA A 85 12.85 -0.03 5.25
C ALA A 85 12.02 1.04 4.50
N GLU A 86 12.09 1.05 3.17
CA GLU A 86 11.29 1.93 2.31
C GLU A 86 9.80 1.57 2.38
N THR A 87 9.47 0.28 2.26
CA THR A 87 8.09 -0.21 2.42
C THR A 87 7.55 0.09 3.82
N THR A 88 8.34 -0.15 4.87
CA THR A 88 7.93 0.15 6.25
C THR A 88 7.60 1.64 6.42
N ARG A 89 8.48 2.55 5.98
CA ARG A 89 8.25 4.01 6.07
C ARG A 89 7.02 4.46 5.29
N ALA A 90 6.75 3.87 4.13
CA ALA A 90 5.56 4.18 3.37
C ALA A 90 4.28 3.81 4.13
N LEU A 91 4.25 2.63 4.75
CA LEU A 91 3.11 2.16 5.52
C LEU A 91 2.92 2.95 6.82
N GLU A 92 4.00 3.34 7.49
CA GLU A 92 3.97 4.27 8.63
C GLU A 92 3.35 5.60 8.21
N TRP A 93 3.83 6.16 7.09
CA TRP A 93 3.29 7.41 6.56
C TRP A 93 1.79 7.30 6.27
N PHE A 94 1.36 6.21 5.61
CA PHE A 94 -0.06 5.97 5.35
C PHE A 94 -0.87 5.79 6.64
N TRP A 95 -0.35 5.09 7.64
CA TRP A 95 -1.00 4.97 8.93
C TRP A 95 -1.23 6.36 9.56
N ASP A 96 -0.21 7.22 9.55
CA ASP A 96 -0.31 8.57 10.15
C ASP A 96 -1.27 9.51 9.40
N HIS A 97 -1.45 9.33 8.08
CA HIS A 97 -2.14 10.31 7.22
C HIS A 97 -3.50 9.85 6.69
N VAL A 98 -3.81 8.55 6.78
CA VAL A 98 -5.15 8.06 6.46
C VAL A 98 -6.09 8.59 7.54
N THR A 99 -6.97 9.51 7.14
CA THR A 99 -8.04 10.04 7.98
C THR A 99 -8.90 8.87 8.47
N ILE A 100 -8.79 8.53 9.75
CA ILE A 100 -9.74 7.67 10.42
C ILE A 100 -10.98 8.53 10.68
N GLU A 101 -11.84 8.69 9.67
CA GLU A 101 -13.19 9.17 9.90
C GLU A 101 -13.97 8.02 10.56
N TYR A 102 -14.16 8.13 11.87
CA TYR A 102 -15.03 7.27 12.68
C TYR A 102 -16.49 7.63 12.49
#